data_AF-A0A0A1XN71-F1
#
_entry.id   AF-A0A0A1XN71-F1
#
_cell.length_a   1.000
_cell.length_b   1.000
_cell.length_c   1.000
_cell.angle_alpha   90.00
_cell.angle_beta   90.00
_cell.angle_gamma   90.00
#
_symmetry.space_group_name_H-M   'P 1'
#
loop_
_entity.id
_entity.type
_entity.pdbx_description
1 polymer ?
#
loop_
_entity_poly.entity_id
_entity_poly.type
_entity_poly.pdbx_seq_one_letter_code
_entity_poly.pdbx_strand_id
1 'polypeptide(L)'
;MAALLSRTGILNEIVNPKVGQKILALATSGSLQKRNLNVQEHVSYTLLNDAGIPTPKFGVAKSGQEAKEIAQKLETNNLVLKAQVLAGGRGKGHFKNGLKGGVRVVNTPTEAQDIAGKMVNQLLVTKQTGAAGRICNSVMVAERKFPRREFYFAVMMERAFNVCI
;
A
#
# COMPACT_ATOMS: atom_id res chain seq x y z
N MET A 1 -62.77 -11.59 -10.53
CA MET A 1 -63.02 -12.90 -11.17
C MET A 1 -62.13 -13.93 -10.50
N ALA A 2 -62.75 -14.93 -9.89
CA ALA A 2 -62.09 -16.06 -9.27
C ALA A 2 -61.74 -17.12 -10.31
N ALA A 3 -60.65 -17.85 -10.09
CA ALA A 3 -60.52 -19.23 -10.51
C ALA A 3 -59.85 -20.01 -9.38
N LEU A 4 -60.68 -20.75 -8.63
CA LEU A 4 -60.31 -21.87 -7.77
C LEU A 4 -59.74 -23.01 -8.62
N LEU A 5 -58.84 -23.80 -8.02
CA LEU A 5 -58.79 -25.27 -8.00
C LEU A 5 -57.65 -25.64 -7.00
N SER A 6 -57.91 -25.83 -5.70
CA SER A 6 -58.18 -27.12 -5.01
C SER A 6 -57.18 -28.23 -5.42
N ARG A 7 -56.37 -28.83 -4.54
CA ARG A 7 -56.74 -29.58 -3.34
C ARG A 7 -55.52 -29.99 -2.49
N THR A 8 -55.79 -30.07 -1.18
CA THR A 8 -55.30 -31.06 -0.19
C THR A 8 -53.81 -31.10 0.20
N GLY A 9 -53.57 -30.74 1.46
CA GLY A 9 -52.37 -31.11 2.21
C GLY A 9 -52.23 -30.29 3.48
N ILE A 10 -53.01 -30.62 4.52
CA ILE A 10 -52.72 -30.18 5.89
C ILE A 10 -51.48 -30.95 6.33
N LEU A 11 -50.34 -30.28 6.43
CA LEU A 11 -49.26 -30.65 7.33
C LEU A 11 -48.72 -29.39 7.99
N ASN A 12 -49.10 -29.26 9.25
CA ASN A 12 -48.60 -28.42 10.32
C ASN A 12 -47.34 -27.58 10.02
N GLU A 13 -47.47 -26.29 10.32
CA GLU A 13 -46.39 -25.47 10.83
C GLU A 13 -45.53 -26.26 11.83
N ILE A 14 -44.24 -26.40 11.52
CA ILE A 14 -43.09 -25.94 12.33
C ILE A 14 -41.92 -25.90 11.34
N VAL A 15 -41.79 -24.79 10.61
CA VAL A 15 -40.54 -24.46 9.91
C VAL A 15 -39.85 -23.36 10.71
N ASN A 16 -38.91 -23.81 11.53
CA ASN A 16 -37.95 -22.98 12.24
C ASN A 16 -37.26 -22.02 11.24
N PRO A 17 -37.28 -20.68 11.43
CA PRO A 17 -36.72 -19.72 10.47
C PRO A 17 -35.20 -19.63 10.61
N LYS A 18 -34.50 -20.76 10.49
CA LYS A 18 -33.03 -20.84 10.59
C LYS A 18 -32.33 -21.54 9.41
N VAL A 19 -33.03 -21.78 8.31
CA VAL A 19 -32.42 -22.39 7.10
C VAL A 19 -32.87 -21.66 5.84
N GLY A 20 -32.60 -20.34 5.79
CA GLY A 20 -32.97 -19.47 4.66
C GLY A 20 -31.79 -18.79 3.95
N GLN A 21 -30.55 -19.23 4.16
CA GLN A 21 -29.35 -18.55 3.60
C GLN A 21 -28.43 -19.45 2.77
N LYS A 22 -28.90 -20.58 2.23
CA LYS A 22 -28.02 -21.54 1.52
C LYS A 22 -28.37 -21.87 0.07
N ILE A 23 -29.19 -21.06 -0.62
CA ILE A 23 -29.54 -21.31 -2.03
C ILE A 23 -28.93 -20.29 -3.01
N LEU A 24 -28.12 -19.32 -2.54
CA LEU A 24 -27.39 -18.38 -3.40
C LEU A 24 -25.87 -18.60 -3.39
N ALA A 25 -25.45 -19.85 -3.17
CA ALA A 25 -24.07 -20.28 -3.36
C ALA A 25 -23.96 -21.18 -4.60
N LEU A 26 -24.48 -20.73 -5.74
CA LEU A 26 -23.97 -21.22 -7.00
C LEU A 26 -22.55 -20.64 -7.11
N ALA A 27 -21.58 -21.42 -6.65
CA ALA A 27 -20.17 -21.10 -6.76
C ALA A 27 -19.87 -20.89 -8.24
N THR A 28 -19.84 -19.63 -8.67
CA THR A 28 -19.10 -19.29 -9.87
C THR A 28 -17.68 -19.72 -9.57
N SER A 29 -17.23 -20.77 -10.25
CA SER A 29 -15.82 -21.15 -10.32
C SER A 29 -15.08 -20.06 -11.09
N GLY A 30 -15.06 -18.86 -10.52
CA GLY A 30 -14.36 -17.72 -11.03
C GLY A 30 -12.91 -17.90 -10.66
N SER A 31 -12.06 -18.05 -11.68
CA SER A 31 -10.62 -17.89 -11.55
C SER A 31 -10.33 -16.69 -10.65
N LEU A 32 -9.80 -16.92 -9.46
CA LEU A 32 -9.40 -15.85 -8.57
C LEU A 32 -8.37 -15.00 -9.30
N GLN A 33 -8.63 -13.69 -9.42
CA GLN A 33 -7.71 -12.77 -10.06
C GLN A 33 -6.33 -12.86 -9.40
N LYS A 34 -5.35 -13.41 -10.12
CA LYS A 34 -3.95 -13.43 -9.69
C LYS A 34 -3.36 -12.03 -9.91
N ARG A 35 -2.89 -11.40 -8.83
CA ARG A 35 -2.24 -10.09 -8.87
C ARG A 35 -0.73 -10.29 -8.81
N ASN A 36 -0.08 -10.23 -9.98
CA ASN A 36 1.37 -10.41 -10.11
C ASN A 36 2.16 -9.09 -10.07
N LEU A 37 1.47 -7.95 -9.96
CA LEU A 37 2.08 -6.64 -10.02
C LEU A 37 2.27 -6.06 -8.61
N ASN A 38 3.52 -5.75 -8.28
CA ASN A 38 3.88 -4.92 -7.14
C ASN A 38 4.68 -3.74 -7.64
N VAL A 39 4.26 -2.53 -7.27
CA VAL A 39 4.90 -1.29 -7.73
C VAL A 39 5.49 -0.55 -6.53
N GLN A 40 6.63 0.10 -6.74
CA GLN A 40 7.29 0.91 -5.73
C GLN A 40 6.54 2.23 -5.52
N GLU A 41 6.73 2.84 -4.35
CA GLU A 41 6.03 4.07 -3.94
C GLU A 41 6.24 5.22 -4.94
N HIS A 42 7.46 5.41 -5.43
CA HIS A 42 7.77 6.49 -6.38
C HIS A 42 7.03 6.35 -7.72
N VAL A 43 6.79 5.12 -8.19
CA VAL A 43 6.04 4.88 -9.43
C VAL A 43 4.58 5.23 -9.21
N SER A 44 4.00 4.84 -8.06
CA SER A 44 2.64 5.26 -7.70
C SER A 44 2.52 6.78 -7.62
N TYR A 45 3.50 7.48 -7.07
CA TYR A 45 3.51 8.95 -7.05
C TYR A 45 3.60 9.56 -8.45
N THR A 46 4.39 8.95 -9.33
CA THR A 46 4.50 9.39 -10.73
C THR A 46 3.14 9.28 -11.43
N LEU A 47 2.47 8.13 -11.32
CA LEU A 47 1.13 7.92 -11.87
C LEU A 47 0.08 8.90 -11.33
N LEU A 48 0.15 9.24 -10.03
CA LEU A 48 -0.74 10.23 -9.43
C LEU A 48 -0.48 11.64 -9.99
N ASN A 49 0.80 12.03 -10.12
CA ASN A 49 1.18 13.33 -10.68
C ASN A 49 0.77 13.46 -12.15
N ASP A 50 0.95 12.41 -12.95
CA ASP A 50 0.55 12.37 -14.36
C ASP A 50 -0.98 12.54 -14.52
N ALA A 51 -1.75 12.06 -13.53
CA ALA A 51 -3.19 12.25 -13.45
C ALA A 51 -3.61 13.60 -12.80
N GLY A 52 -2.66 14.49 -12.49
CA GLY A 52 -2.93 15.80 -11.88
C GLY A 52 -3.27 15.74 -10.38
N ILE A 53 -3.07 14.61 -9.72
CA ILE A 53 -3.28 14.45 -8.27
C ILE A 53 -2.01 14.91 -7.55
N PRO A 54 -2.08 15.90 -6.66
CA PRO A 54 -0.90 16.46 -6.02
C PRO A 54 -0.24 15.46 -5.06
N THR A 55 1.06 15.23 -5.25
CA THR A 55 1.90 14.48 -4.32
C THR A 55 3.08 15.35 -3.83
N PRO A 56 3.73 15.02 -2.70
CA PRO A 56 4.93 15.73 -2.26
C PRO A 56 6.01 15.68 -3.33
N LYS A 57 6.74 16.78 -3.55
CA LYS A 57 7.89 16.79 -4.47
C LYS A 57 8.90 15.72 -4.01
N PHE A 58 9.42 14.95 -4.96
CA PHE A 58 10.32 13.85 -4.65
C PHE A 58 11.33 13.62 -5.77
N GLY A 59 12.38 12.87 -5.45
CA GLY A 59 13.30 12.25 -6.39
C GLY A 59 13.77 10.88 -5.89
N VAL A 60 14.31 10.05 -6.78
CA VAL A 60 14.81 8.72 -6.45
C VAL A 60 16.32 8.69 -6.61
N ALA A 61 17.01 8.25 -5.57
CA ALA A 61 18.46 8.12 -5.53
C ALA A 61 18.86 6.63 -5.46
N LYS A 62 19.87 6.26 -6.24
CA LYS A 62 20.56 4.96 -6.21
C LYS A 62 21.94 5.06 -5.55
N SER A 63 22.34 6.24 -5.09
CA SER A 63 23.57 6.46 -4.34
C SER A 63 23.38 7.57 -3.31
N GLY A 64 24.26 7.64 -2.31
CA GLY A 64 24.26 8.75 -1.35
C GLY A 64 24.51 10.10 -2.02
N GLN A 65 25.35 10.14 -3.06
CA GLN A 65 25.64 11.37 -3.79
C GLN A 65 24.41 11.88 -4.55
N GLU A 66 23.69 11.00 -5.25
CA GLU A 66 22.42 11.36 -5.91
C GLU A 66 21.39 11.86 -4.89
N ALA A 67 21.34 11.28 -3.69
CA ALA A 67 20.43 11.73 -2.64
C ALA A 67 20.73 13.17 -2.19
N LYS A 68 22.01 13.55 -2.12
CA LYS A 68 22.43 14.93 -1.84
C LYS A 68 21.98 15.91 -2.93
N GLU A 69 22.21 15.56 -4.19
CA GLU A 69 21.84 16.40 -5.33
C GLU A 69 20.32 16.61 -5.40
N ILE A 70 19.54 15.55 -5.16
CA ILE A 70 18.08 15.64 -5.08
C ILE A 70 17.65 16.51 -3.89
N ALA A 71 18.26 16.32 -2.73
CA ALA A 71 17.99 17.14 -1.55
C ALA A 71 18.26 18.64 -1.80
N GLN A 72 19.33 18.96 -2.52
CA GLN A 72 19.64 20.34 -2.94
C GLN A 72 18.58 20.89 -3.91
N LYS A 73 18.18 20.10 -4.91
CA LYS A 73 17.15 20.50 -5.90
C LYS A 73 15.77 20.72 -5.29
N LEU A 74 15.46 20.07 -4.16
CA LEU A 74 14.19 20.24 -3.47
C LEU A 74 14.12 21.53 -2.64
N GLU A 75 15.26 22.22 -2.44
CA GLU A 75 15.37 23.54 -1.81
C GLU A 75 14.61 23.65 -0.47
N THR A 76 14.66 22.60 0.33
CA THR A 76 13.95 22.53 1.62
C THR A 76 14.80 21.84 2.69
N ASN A 77 14.69 22.36 3.92
CA ASN A 77 15.35 21.80 5.10
C ASN A 77 14.49 20.73 5.79
N ASN A 78 13.35 20.36 5.22
CA ASN A 78 12.45 19.36 5.78
C ASN A 78 12.24 18.25 4.76
N LEU A 79 13.11 17.25 4.81
CA LEU A 79 13.12 16.14 3.87
C LEU A 79 12.83 14.82 4.58
N VAL A 80 12.35 13.85 3.82
CA VAL A 80 12.14 12.48 4.27
C VAL A 80 12.79 11.52 3.29
N LEU A 81 13.71 10.71 3.79
CA LEU A 81 14.26 9.55 3.10
C LEU A 81 13.35 8.34 3.34
N LYS A 82 12.92 7.69 2.26
CA LYS A 82 12.09 6.49 2.30
C LYS A 82 12.74 5.38 1.47
N ALA A 83 13.14 4.30 2.13
CA ALA A 83 13.68 3.11 1.48
C ALA A 83 12.66 2.52 0.49
N GLN A 84 13.06 2.30 -0.77
CA GLN A 84 12.21 1.72 -1.80
C GLN A 84 12.29 0.20 -1.76
N VAL A 85 11.46 -0.40 -0.90
CA VAL A 85 11.35 -1.84 -0.71
C VAL A 85 9.88 -2.24 -0.83
N LEU A 86 9.61 -3.29 -1.61
CA LEU A 86 8.27 -3.89 -1.76
C LEU A 86 7.88 -4.66 -0.49
N ALA A 87 7.69 -3.94 0.60
CA ALA A 87 7.18 -4.41 1.88
C ALA A 87 6.65 -3.23 2.70
N GLY A 88 5.59 -3.46 3.47
CA GLY A 88 5.08 -2.53 4.45
C GLY A 88 5.90 -2.53 5.75
N GLY A 89 5.57 -1.63 6.67
CA GLY A 89 6.23 -1.56 7.99
C GLY A 89 7.65 -0.99 7.97
N ARG A 90 8.08 -0.35 6.86
CA ARG A 90 9.42 0.22 6.67
C ARG A 90 9.83 1.15 7.81
N GLY A 91 8.95 2.02 8.29
CA GLY A 91 9.26 2.97 9.37
C GLY A 91 9.69 2.32 10.68
N LYS A 92 9.12 1.15 11.03
CA LYS A 92 9.49 0.37 12.23
C LYS A 92 10.54 -0.71 11.92
N GLY A 93 10.99 -0.81 10.67
CA GLY A 93 12.02 -1.77 10.26
C GLY A 93 13.41 -1.39 10.78
N HIS A 94 14.39 -2.23 10.52
CA HIS A 94 15.80 -1.95 10.78
C HIS A 94 16.65 -2.58 9.68
N PHE A 95 17.77 -1.95 9.37
CA PHE A 95 18.75 -2.50 8.44
C PHE A 95 19.74 -3.39 9.19
N LYS A 96 20.29 -4.39 8.48
CA LYS A 96 21.30 -5.30 9.06
C LYS A 96 22.60 -4.63 9.47
N ASN A 97 22.92 -3.46 8.90
CA ASN A 97 24.08 -2.65 9.28
C ASN A 97 23.87 -1.80 10.56
N GLY A 98 22.73 -1.96 11.25
CA GLY A 98 22.43 -1.26 12.50
C GLY A 98 21.59 0.01 12.35
N LEU A 99 21.33 0.49 11.12
CA LEU A 99 20.45 1.64 10.91
C LEU A 99 18.99 1.28 11.26
N LYS A 100 18.39 1.98 12.22
CA LYS A 100 16.97 1.78 12.58
C LYS A 100 16.05 2.58 11.65
N GLY A 101 14.95 2.00 11.21
CA GLY A 101 13.92 2.67 10.41
C GLY A 101 14.28 2.84 8.93
N GLY A 102 13.40 2.37 8.05
CA GLY A 102 13.44 2.60 6.60
C GLY A 102 12.78 3.90 6.16
N VAL A 103 12.31 4.73 7.10
CA VAL A 103 11.79 6.08 6.86
C VAL A 103 12.47 7.02 7.85
N ARG A 104 13.20 8.01 7.37
CA ARG A 104 13.98 8.94 8.18
C ARG A 104 13.73 10.37 7.75
N VAL A 105 13.49 11.25 8.71
CA VAL A 105 13.51 12.69 8.49
C VAL A 105 14.96 13.15 8.45
N VAL A 106 15.29 14.01 7.49
CA VAL A 106 16.62 14.62 7.34
C VAL A 106 16.45 16.11 7.11
N ASN A 107 17.37 16.90 7.64
CA ASN A 107 17.27 18.37 7.57
C ASN A 107 18.33 19.00 6.66
N THR A 108 19.38 18.27 6.30
CA THR A 108 20.46 18.77 5.45
C THR A 108 20.77 17.82 4.29
N PRO A 109 21.28 18.33 3.16
CA PRO A 109 21.70 17.47 2.05
C PRO A 109 22.84 16.51 2.40
N THR A 110 23.72 16.89 3.35
CA THR A 110 24.80 16.03 3.84
C THR A 110 24.27 14.88 4.69
N GLU A 111 23.31 15.15 5.57
CA GLU A 111 22.62 14.10 6.32
C GLU A 111 21.87 13.14 5.38
N ALA A 112 21.27 13.69 4.30
CA ALA A 112 20.63 12.88 3.28
C ALA A 112 21.62 11.92 2.59
N GLN A 113 22.83 12.40 2.27
CA GLN A 113 23.91 11.58 1.70
C GLN A 113 24.30 10.42 2.62
N ASP A 114 24.58 10.71 3.88
CA ASP A 114 25.09 9.74 4.85
C ASP A 114 24.06 8.65 5.15
N ILE A 115 22.79 9.04 5.33
CA ILE A 115 21.72 8.10 5.63
C ILE A 115 21.36 7.28 4.39
N ALA A 116 21.26 7.91 3.21
CA ALA A 116 20.98 7.18 1.97
C ALA A 116 22.09 6.17 1.65
N GLY A 117 23.37 6.53 1.86
CA GLY A 117 24.50 5.60 1.72
C GLY A 117 24.42 4.38 2.64
N LYS A 118 23.81 4.53 3.83
CA LYS A 118 23.55 3.42 4.76
C LYS A 118 22.26 2.63 4.45
N MET A 119 21.42 3.10 3.53
CA MET A 119 20.18 2.42 3.12
C MET A 119 20.37 1.67 1.80
N VAL A 120 21.03 2.26 0.82
CA VAL A 120 21.24 1.70 -0.51
C VAL A 120 22.11 0.45 -0.44
N ASN A 121 21.73 -0.59 -1.18
CA ASN A 121 22.36 -1.92 -1.22
C ASN A 121 22.42 -2.63 0.14
N GLN A 122 21.60 -2.20 1.10
CA GLN A 122 21.49 -2.82 2.41
C GLN A 122 20.17 -3.57 2.56
N LEU A 123 20.16 -4.55 3.46
CA LEU A 123 18.98 -5.37 3.74
C LEU A 123 18.11 -4.72 4.82
N LEU A 124 16.90 -4.34 4.43
CA LEU A 124 15.87 -3.84 5.36
C LEU A 124 15.03 -5.00 5.88
N VAL A 125 15.03 -5.18 7.19
CA VAL A 125 14.21 -6.13 7.93
C VAL A 125 12.98 -5.41 8.47
N THR A 126 11.81 -5.93 8.14
CA THR A 126 10.50 -5.50 8.64
C THR A 126 9.73 -6.70 9.16
N LYS A 127 8.61 -6.46 9.85
CA LYS A 127 7.69 -7.54 10.26
C LYS A 127 7.19 -8.37 9.07
N GLN A 128 7.07 -7.77 7.88
CA GLN A 128 6.52 -8.43 6.69
C GLN A 128 7.58 -9.18 5.86
N THR A 129 8.85 -8.78 5.94
CA THR A 129 9.93 -9.44 5.19
C THR A 129 10.55 -10.64 5.93
N GLY A 130 10.30 -10.77 7.23
CA GLY A 130 10.99 -11.74 8.09
C GLY A 130 12.49 -11.44 8.24
N ALA A 131 13.22 -12.37 8.85
CA ALA A 131 14.65 -12.23 9.19
C ALA A 131 15.59 -12.12 7.97
N ALA A 132 15.16 -12.63 6.81
CA ALA A 132 15.90 -12.47 5.56
C ALA A 132 16.05 -10.99 5.17
N GLY A 133 15.01 -10.19 5.42
CA GLY A 133 14.91 -8.81 4.95
C GLY A 133 14.73 -8.74 3.42
N ARG A 134 14.73 -7.52 2.89
CA ARG A 134 14.79 -7.27 1.44
C ARG A 134 15.82 -6.21 1.14
N ILE A 135 16.49 -6.36 -0.01
CA ILE A 135 17.50 -5.41 -0.45
C ILE A 135 16.83 -4.09 -0.87
N CYS A 136 17.42 -2.98 -0.41
CA CYS A 136 17.00 -1.64 -0.76
C CYS A 136 17.93 -1.09 -1.85
N ASN A 137 17.54 -1.21 -3.12
CA ASN A 137 18.37 -0.76 -4.25
C ASN A 137 18.30 0.76 -4.48
N SER A 138 17.28 1.42 -3.93
CA SER A 138 17.08 2.87 -4.11
C SER A 138 16.33 3.46 -2.92
N VAL A 139 16.49 4.77 -2.75
CA VAL A 139 15.82 5.56 -1.70
C VAL A 139 15.10 6.72 -2.37
N MET A 140 13.88 7.00 -1.93
CA MET A 140 13.17 8.19 -2.34
C MET A 140 13.46 9.32 -1.35
N VAL A 141 13.92 10.46 -1.88
CA VAL A 141 14.05 11.72 -1.15
C VAL A 141 12.79 12.53 -1.45
N ALA A 142 12.00 12.83 -0.43
CA ALA A 142 10.74 13.56 -0.60
C ALA A 142 10.66 14.76 0.34
N GLU A 143 9.95 15.79 -0.08
CA GLU A 143 9.56 16.90 0.78
C GLU A 143 8.71 16.39 1.95
N ARG A 144 9.07 16.79 3.17
CA ARG A 144 8.25 16.50 4.35
C ARG A 144 7.03 17.43 4.36
N LYS A 145 5.85 16.83 4.43
CA LYS A 145 4.61 17.55 4.73
C LYS A 145 4.28 17.42 6.22
N PHE A 146 3.61 18.44 6.77
CA PHE A 146 3.13 18.47 8.14
C PHE A 146 1.60 18.28 8.15
N PRO A 147 1.12 17.04 8.17
CA PRO A 147 -0.31 16.78 8.18
C PRO A 147 -0.93 17.20 9.51
N ARG A 148 -2.03 17.97 9.47
CA ARG A 148 -2.88 18.22 10.65
C ARG A 148 -3.81 17.04 10.94
N ARG A 149 -4.18 16.30 9.89
CA ARG A 149 -5.04 15.11 9.93
C ARG A 149 -4.51 14.11 8.90
N GLU A 150 -4.63 12.83 9.21
CA GLU A 150 -4.29 11.73 8.32
C GLU A 150 -5.54 10.88 8.11
N PHE A 151 -5.81 10.50 6.87
CA PHE A 151 -6.97 9.71 6.49
C PHE A 151 -6.53 8.47 5.74
N TYR A 152 -7.28 7.39 5.91
CA TYR A 152 -7.18 6.23 5.04
C TYR A 152 -8.22 6.38 3.92
N PHE A 153 -7.77 6.27 2.67
CA PHE A 153 -8.61 6.33 1.49
C PHE A 153 -8.19 5.22 0.53
N ALA A 154 -9.17 4.52 -0.03
CA ALA A 154 -8.97 3.47 -1.02
C ALA A 154 -10.15 3.48 -1.99
N VAL A 155 -9.85 3.24 -3.26
CA VAL A 155 -10.83 3.02 -4.31
C VAL A 155 -10.58 1.63 -4.86
N MET A 156 -11.61 0.81 -4.96
CA MET A 156 -11.49 -0.55 -5.48
C MET A 156 -12.73 -0.99 -6.24
N MET A 157 -12.54 -1.99 -7.10
CA MET A 157 -13.66 -2.65 -7.77
C MET A 157 -14.29 -3.65 -6.79
N GLU A 158 -15.54 -3.41 -6.41
CA GLU A 158 -16.30 -4.28 -5.53
C GLU A 158 -16.83 -5.49 -6.31
N ARG A 159 -16.43 -6.68 -5.87
CA ARG A 159 -16.74 -7.92 -6.57
C ARG A 159 -18.16 -8.40 -6.31
N ALA A 160 -18.72 -8.09 -5.14
CA ALA A 160 -20.07 -8.52 -4.79
C ALA A 160 -21.15 -7.78 -5.61
N PHE A 161 -20.90 -6.50 -5.91
CA PHE A 161 -21.88 -5.62 -6.55
C PHE A 161 -21.50 -5.19 -7.97
N ASN A 162 -20.32 -5.61 -8.48
CA ASN A 162 -19.80 -5.24 -9.80
C ASN A 162 -19.78 -3.72 -10.06
N VAL A 163 -19.55 -2.93 -9.02
CA VAL A 163 -19.44 -1.47 -9.06
C VAL A 163 -18.13 -1.01 -8.45
N CYS A 164 -17.71 0.21 -8.76
CA CYS A 164 -16.59 0.83 -8.08
C CYS A 164 -17.06 1.46 -6.77
N ILE A 165 -16.32 1.23 -5.68
CA ILE A 165 -16.53 1.86 -4.37
C ILE A 165 -15.25 2.55 -3.88
#